data_AF-V9XK24-F1
#
_entry.id   AF-V9XK24-F1
#
_cell.length_a   1.000
_cell.length_b   1.000
_cell.length_c   1.000
_cell.angle_alpha   90.00
_cell.angle_beta   90.00
_cell.angle_gamma   90.00
#
_symmetry.space_group_name_H-M   'P 1'
#
loop_
_entity.id
_entity.type
_entity.pdbx_description
1 polymer ?
#
loop_
_entity_poly.entity_id
_entity_poly.type
_entity_poly.pdbx_seq_one_letter_code
_entity_poly.pdbx_strand_id
1 'polypeptide(L)'
;MSVELVEVVRSGFRECIHRGSLIVLDPDGEVLVSLGEVHTPIYPRSSNKPMQAVALLRAGFVPRDSAELAIATASHEGEADHVEAVERILSGAGFTEKDLRCPTDLPGNELTRAEVLAAGRTPRSIYMNCSGKHAAMLAACAANGWDTDGYTDAGHPLQQLVTETILELTGDIEDTDLGIDGCGLPIVPVPLFNLARAYSRLATAEVGTPERAVADAVREHPFLISGTGKDDLKLMRAVGGLLCKAGADGIHAGALPDGTSFAFKIDDGHERARLPLTAALLHRLGAGAAANAATFDSERLAVLSSAPVFGGGVRVGTVRAVPGVF
;
A
#
# COMPACT_ATOMS: atom_id res chain seq x y z
N MET A 1 -19.62 -12.05 8.59
CA MET A 1 -20.27 -10.74 8.87
C MET A 1 -19.24 -9.81 9.49
N SER A 2 -19.15 -8.54 9.08
CA SER A 2 -18.16 -7.59 9.63
C SER A 2 -18.39 -7.28 11.11
N VAL A 3 -17.37 -6.78 11.80
CA VAL A 3 -17.41 -6.39 13.23
C VAL A 3 -17.01 -4.93 13.42
N GLU A 4 -17.26 -4.35 14.60
CA GLU A 4 -16.80 -2.99 14.92
C GLU A 4 -15.30 -2.98 15.19
N LEU A 5 -14.52 -2.22 14.40
CA LEU A 5 -13.06 -2.20 14.52
C LEU A 5 -12.54 -0.88 15.09
N VAL A 6 -13.12 0.25 14.68
CA VAL A 6 -12.69 1.59 15.07
C VAL A 6 -13.87 2.42 15.52
N GLU A 7 -13.67 3.21 16.57
CA GLU A 7 -14.63 4.20 17.04
C GLU A 7 -14.06 5.61 16.96
N VAL A 8 -14.97 6.57 16.74
CA VAL A 8 -14.72 8.00 16.88
C VAL A 8 -15.43 8.47 18.12
N VAL A 9 -14.67 8.97 19.09
CA VAL A 9 -15.19 9.54 20.33
C VAL A 9 -14.98 11.05 20.30
N ARG A 10 -16.06 11.83 20.44
CA ARG A 10 -16.04 13.29 20.54
C ARG A 10 -16.67 13.71 21.86
N SER A 11 -15.93 14.46 22.68
CA SER A 11 -16.41 14.96 23.98
C SER A 11 -17.00 13.87 24.88
N GLY A 12 -16.41 12.67 24.86
CA GLY A 12 -16.88 11.49 25.59
C GLY A 12 -18.03 10.72 24.94
N PHE A 13 -18.60 11.20 23.84
CA PHE A 13 -19.66 10.53 23.09
C PHE A 13 -19.09 9.70 21.93
N ARG A 14 -19.52 8.45 21.81
CA ARG A 14 -19.17 7.55 20.68
C ARG A 14 -19.97 7.99 19.44
N GLU A 15 -19.38 8.92 18.69
CA GLU A 15 -20.00 9.62 17.56
C GLU A 15 -20.14 8.75 16.31
N CYS A 16 -19.14 7.91 16.03
CA CYS A 16 -19.11 7.09 14.83
C CYS A 16 -18.39 5.76 15.08
N ILE A 17 -18.74 4.75 14.29
CA ILE A 17 -18.16 3.40 14.33
C ILE A 17 -17.84 3.00 12.91
N HIS A 18 -16.61 2.55 12.68
CA HIS A 18 -16.20 1.92 11.43
C HIS A 18 -16.15 0.41 11.64
N ARG A 19 -16.91 -0.29 10.81
CA ARG A 19 -16.97 -1.76 10.79
C ARG A 19 -16.04 -2.31 9.72
N GLY A 20 -15.63 -3.56 9.87
CA GLY A 20 -14.81 -4.22 8.87
C GLY A 20 -14.45 -5.65 9.23
N SER A 21 -13.45 -6.15 8.52
CA SER A 21 -12.82 -7.46 8.75
C SER A 21 -11.32 -7.28 8.92
N LEU A 22 -10.70 -8.10 9.76
CA LEU A 22 -9.28 -8.06 10.09
C LEU A 22 -8.75 -9.48 10.33
N ILE A 23 -7.58 -9.77 9.79
CA ILE A 23 -6.84 -11.00 10.01
C ILE A 23 -5.41 -10.67 10.46
N VAL A 24 -4.88 -11.47 11.37
CA VAL A 24 -3.47 -11.50 11.75
C VAL A 24 -2.97 -12.92 11.68
N LEU A 25 -1.80 -13.10 11.08
CA LEU A 25 -1.09 -14.38 11.03
C LEU A 25 0.22 -14.28 11.82
N ASP A 26 0.61 -15.38 12.45
CA ASP A 26 1.94 -15.52 13.05
C ASP A 26 3.02 -15.79 11.97
N PRO A 27 4.30 -15.87 12.35
CA PRO A 27 5.39 -16.19 11.42
C PRO A 27 5.23 -17.52 10.66
N ASP A 28 4.56 -18.51 11.25
CA ASP A 28 4.33 -19.81 10.64
C ASP A 28 3.11 -19.81 9.69
N GLY A 29 2.35 -18.71 9.68
CA GLY A 29 1.16 -18.51 8.87
C GLY A 29 -0.15 -18.95 9.53
N GLU A 30 -0.11 -19.30 10.82
CA GLU A 30 -1.28 -19.66 11.60
C GLU A 30 -2.04 -18.42 12.06
N VAL A 31 -3.36 -18.57 12.24
CA VAL A 31 -4.23 -17.44 12.57
C VAL A 31 -4.09 -17.05 14.04
N LEU A 32 -3.58 -15.85 14.31
CA LEU A 32 -3.55 -15.24 15.65
C LEU A 32 -4.86 -14.53 15.99
N VAL A 33 -5.41 -13.79 15.03
CA VAL A 33 -6.65 -13.00 15.19
C VAL A 33 -7.44 -13.09 13.90
N SER A 34 -8.71 -13.47 13.98
CA SER A 34 -9.64 -13.43 12.87
C SER A 34 -10.95 -12.78 13.28
N LEU A 35 -11.24 -11.64 12.67
CA LEU A 35 -12.39 -10.79 12.98
C LEU A 35 -13.16 -10.50 11.69
N GLY A 36 -14.46 -10.80 11.70
CA GLY A 36 -15.32 -10.55 10.56
C GLY A 36 -15.23 -11.63 9.47
N GLU A 37 -15.43 -11.22 8.22
CA GLU A 37 -15.33 -12.09 7.05
C GLU A 37 -13.99 -11.88 6.33
N VAL A 38 -13.11 -12.88 6.34
CA VAL A 38 -11.70 -12.77 5.92
C VAL A 38 -11.34 -13.65 4.72
N HIS A 39 -12.24 -14.56 4.31
CA HIS A 39 -12.04 -15.50 3.21
C HIS A 39 -12.80 -15.10 1.94
N THR A 40 -13.77 -14.20 2.03
CA THR A 40 -14.40 -13.61 0.85
C THR A 40 -13.43 -12.69 0.12
N PRO A 41 -13.26 -12.84 -1.22
CA PRO A 41 -12.41 -11.95 -2.00
C PRO A 41 -12.84 -10.48 -1.91
N ILE A 42 -11.85 -9.60 -1.77
CA ILE A 42 -12.02 -8.15 -1.86
C ILE A 42 -11.07 -7.62 -2.92
N TYR A 43 -11.31 -6.42 -3.44
CA TYR A 43 -10.28 -5.74 -4.22
C TYR A 43 -9.25 -5.14 -3.27
N PRO A 44 -8.00 -5.62 -3.21
CA PRO A 44 -6.96 -5.12 -2.30
C PRO A 44 -6.48 -3.70 -2.64
N ARG A 45 -6.90 -3.19 -3.82
CA ARG A 45 -6.52 -1.91 -4.42
C ARG A 45 -5.00 -1.79 -4.46
N SER A 46 -4.47 -0.64 -4.06
CA SER A 46 -3.02 -0.38 -4.07
C SER A 46 -2.19 -1.33 -3.19
N SER A 47 -2.80 -2.10 -2.28
CA SER A 47 -2.10 -3.10 -1.48
C SER A 47 -1.54 -4.27 -2.32
N ASN A 48 -1.93 -4.40 -3.60
CA ASN A 48 -1.32 -5.36 -4.54
C ASN A 48 0.01 -4.89 -5.16
N LYS A 49 0.33 -3.60 -5.08
CA LYS A 49 1.47 -3.03 -5.83
C LYS A 49 2.82 -3.68 -5.50
N PRO A 50 3.11 -4.12 -4.26
CA PRO A 50 4.32 -4.88 -4.00
C PRO A 50 4.41 -6.17 -4.85
N MET A 51 3.34 -6.96 -4.93
CA MET A 51 3.30 -8.15 -5.80
C MET A 51 3.38 -7.80 -7.29
N GLN A 52 2.77 -6.67 -7.70
CA GLN A 52 2.92 -6.18 -9.08
C GLN A 52 4.37 -5.85 -9.39
N ALA A 53 5.09 -5.18 -8.49
CA ALA A 53 6.51 -4.87 -8.67
C ALA A 53 7.40 -6.12 -8.73
N VAL A 54 7.08 -7.17 -7.96
CA VAL A 54 7.73 -8.48 -8.10
C VAL A 54 7.58 -9.02 -9.53
N ALA A 55 6.37 -8.96 -10.09
CA ALA A 55 6.11 -9.36 -11.47
C ALA A 55 6.93 -8.54 -12.47
N LEU A 56 7.07 -7.22 -12.25
CA LEU A 56 7.86 -6.35 -13.12
C LEU A 56 9.35 -6.70 -13.09
N LEU A 57 9.92 -6.98 -11.92
CA LEU A 57 11.31 -7.46 -11.82
C LEU A 57 11.50 -8.78 -12.57
N ARG A 58 10.55 -9.73 -12.42
CA ARG A 58 10.56 -11.01 -13.15
C ARG A 58 10.40 -10.79 -14.66
N ALA A 59 9.67 -9.75 -15.07
CA ALA A 59 9.51 -9.31 -16.46
C ALA A 59 10.72 -8.53 -17.00
N GLY A 60 11.83 -8.40 -16.27
CA GLY A 60 13.02 -7.72 -16.77
C GLY A 60 13.02 -6.20 -16.61
N PHE A 61 12.13 -5.62 -15.78
CA PHE A 61 12.36 -4.27 -15.26
C PHE A 61 13.61 -4.29 -14.36
N VAL A 62 14.65 -3.57 -14.76
CA VAL A 62 15.90 -3.44 -13.99
C VAL A 62 15.98 -2.02 -13.43
N PRO A 63 15.56 -1.77 -12.18
CA PRO A 63 15.68 -0.46 -11.56
C PRO A 63 17.16 -0.10 -11.36
N ARG A 64 17.52 1.18 -11.50
CA ARG A 64 18.91 1.65 -11.29
C ARG A 64 19.30 1.66 -9.81
N ASP A 65 18.33 1.85 -8.93
CA ASP A 65 18.49 1.87 -7.48
C ASP A 65 17.18 1.44 -6.78
N SER A 66 17.21 1.32 -5.46
CA SER A 66 16.04 0.95 -4.66
C SER A 66 14.93 2.02 -4.68
N ALA A 67 15.25 3.29 -4.99
CA ALA A 67 14.25 4.35 -5.10
C ALA A 67 13.34 4.15 -6.32
N GLU A 68 13.88 3.70 -7.45
CA GLU A 68 13.08 3.34 -8.63
C GLU A 68 12.18 2.13 -8.39
N LEU A 69 12.66 1.14 -7.64
CA LEU A 69 11.81 0.01 -7.25
C LEU A 69 10.72 0.45 -6.26
N ALA A 70 11.04 1.35 -5.33
CA ALA A 70 10.07 1.88 -4.38
C ALA A 70 8.95 2.64 -5.08
N ILE A 71 9.27 3.58 -5.98
CA ILE A 71 8.23 4.36 -6.69
C ILE A 71 7.36 3.47 -7.59
N ALA A 72 7.88 2.34 -8.09
CA ALA A 72 7.09 1.35 -8.83
C ALA A 72 6.00 0.65 -7.96
N THR A 73 6.16 0.65 -6.62
CA THR A 73 5.18 0.11 -5.67
C THR A 73 4.23 1.18 -5.11
N ALA A 74 4.44 2.44 -5.47
CA ALA A 74 3.87 3.57 -4.74
C ALA A 74 2.37 3.80 -4.99
N SER A 75 1.74 4.40 -3.98
CA SER A 75 0.57 5.27 -4.17
C SER A 75 0.99 6.69 -3.80
N HIS A 76 1.84 7.28 -4.63
CA HIS A 76 2.52 8.51 -4.26
C HIS A 76 1.59 9.73 -4.23
N GLU A 77 1.98 10.76 -3.49
CA GLU A 77 1.18 11.99 -3.37
C GLU A 77 1.50 13.07 -4.42
N GLY A 78 2.38 12.79 -5.37
CA GLY A 78 2.68 13.69 -6.50
C GLY A 78 3.61 14.85 -6.13
N GLU A 79 4.27 14.75 -4.97
CA GLU A 79 5.36 15.64 -4.54
C GLU A 79 6.58 15.57 -5.48
N ALA A 80 7.47 16.56 -5.42
CA ALA A 80 8.57 16.74 -6.39
C ALA A 80 9.45 15.49 -6.55
N ASP A 81 9.92 14.90 -5.44
CA ASP A 81 10.77 13.70 -5.47
C ASP A 81 10.05 12.48 -6.08
N HIS A 82 8.72 12.40 -5.92
CA HIS A 82 7.93 11.35 -6.58
C HIS A 82 7.94 11.53 -8.09
N VAL A 83 7.65 12.75 -8.55
CA VAL A 83 7.64 13.09 -9.98
C VAL A 83 9.01 12.82 -10.58
N GLU A 84 10.09 13.26 -9.93
CA GLU A 84 11.45 13.01 -10.38
C GLU A 84 11.75 11.50 -10.51
N ALA A 85 11.37 10.69 -9.51
CA ALA A 85 11.58 9.24 -9.55
C ALA A 85 10.81 8.57 -10.72
N VAL A 86 9.62 9.06 -11.06
CA VAL A 86 8.84 8.56 -12.22
C VAL A 86 9.50 8.98 -13.54
N GLU A 87 9.90 10.25 -13.69
CA GLU A 87 10.60 10.76 -14.88
C GLU A 87 11.91 10.00 -15.13
N ARG A 88 12.61 9.67 -14.03
CA ARG A 88 13.80 8.83 -14.07
C ARG A 88 13.50 7.47 -14.70
N ILE A 89 12.50 6.72 -14.23
CA ILE A 89 12.18 5.40 -14.82
C ILE A 89 11.83 5.54 -16.30
N LEU A 90 10.95 6.50 -16.64
CA LEU A 90 10.51 6.74 -18.02
C LEU A 90 11.69 7.03 -18.94
N SER A 91 12.52 8.03 -18.60
CA SER A 91 13.66 8.42 -19.42
C SER A 91 14.71 7.31 -19.54
N GLY A 92 14.91 6.51 -18.48
CA GLY A 92 15.81 5.35 -18.51
C GLY A 92 15.36 4.27 -19.50
N ALA A 93 14.06 4.17 -19.76
CA ALA A 93 13.47 3.23 -20.73
C ALA A 93 13.13 3.88 -22.09
N GLY A 94 13.48 5.16 -22.31
CA GLY A 94 13.22 5.86 -23.57
C GLY A 94 11.79 6.42 -23.72
N PHE A 95 11.05 6.53 -22.63
CA PHE A 95 9.67 7.05 -22.60
C PHE A 95 9.58 8.43 -21.93
N THR A 96 8.39 9.01 -22.04
CA THR A 96 8.00 10.28 -21.45
C THR A 96 6.64 10.16 -20.77
N GLU A 97 6.17 11.23 -20.11
CA GLU A 97 4.83 11.25 -19.53
C GLU A 97 3.72 10.91 -20.53
N LYS A 98 3.90 11.20 -21.82
CA LYS A 98 2.88 10.97 -22.87
C LYS A 98 2.57 9.49 -23.10
N ASP A 99 3.49 8.62 -22.69
CA ASP A 99 3.38 7.18 -22.84
C ASP A 99 2.62 6.54 -21.67
N LEU A 100 2.39 7.29 -20.59
CA LEU A 100 1.58 6.83 -19.46
C LEU A 100 0.10 6.69 -19.87
N ARG A 101 -0.50 5.58 -19.44
CA ARG A 101 -1.92 5.27 -19.65
C ARG A 101 -2.77 5.46 -18.39
N CYS A 102 -2.15 5.83 -17.26
CA CYS A 102 -2.90 6.26 -16.10
C CYS A 102 -3.61 7.60 -16.37
N PRO A 103 -4.81 7.83 -15.80
CA PRO A 103 -5.51 9.10 -15.91
C PRO A 103 -4.66 10.26 -15.41
N THR A 104 -4.98 11.47 -15.88
CA THR A 104 -4.42 12.69 -15.33
C THR A 104 -5.04 12.99 -13.97
N ASP A 105 -4.22 13.51 -13.05
CA ASP A 105 -4.69 13.96 -11.74
C ASP A 105 -3.89 15.19 -11.28
N LEU A 106 -4.32 15.83 -10.20
CA LEU A 106 -3.49 16.75 -9.44
C LEU A 106 -2.71 15.97 -8.36
N PRO A 107 -1.65 16.55 -7.79
CA PRO A 107 -1.01 15.96 -6.61
C PRO A 107 -2.04 15.69 -5.51
N GLY A 108 -1.88 14.56 -4.81
CA GLY A 108 -2.68 14.21 -3.64
C GLY A 108 -2.27 15.02 -2.41
N ASN A 109 -1.00 15.42 -2.32
CA ASN A 109 -0.50 16.29 -1.26
C ASN A 109 -1.16 17.68 -1.38
N GLU A 110 -1.81 18.15 -0.31
CA GLU A 110 -2.57 19.40 -0.34
C GLU A 110 -1.71 20.63 -0.66
N LEU A 111 -0.49 20.71 -0.13
CA LEU A 111 0.43 21.82 -0.39
C LEU A 111 0.91 21.79 -1.84
N THR A 112 1.41 20.65 -2.32
CA THR A 112 1.87 20.50 -3.71
C THR A 112 0.72 20.75 -4.70
N ARG A 113 -0.49 20.28 -4.37
CA ARG A 113 -1.70 20.57 -5.15
C ARG A 113 -1.97 22.07 -5.25
N ALA A 114 -1.90 22.78 -4.12
CA ALA A 114 -2.09 24.23 -4.08
C ALA A 114 -1.02 24.96 -4.91
N GLU A 115 0.24 24.54 -4.84
CA GLU A 115 1.34 25.10 -5.64
C GLU A 115 1.15 24.87 -7.15
N VAL A 116 0.71 23.67 -7.55
CA VAL A 116 0.37 23.35 -8.95
C VAL A 116 -0.73 24.28 -9.46
N LEU A 117 -1.81 24.43 -8.70
CA LEU A 117 -2.94 25.28 -9.08
C LEU A 117 -2.58 26.77 -9.09
N ALA A 118 -1.84 27.24 -8.08
CA ALA A 118 -1.40 28.63 -8.00
C ALA A 118 -0.45 29.02 -9.15
N ALA A 119 0.31 28.06 -9.66
CA ALA A 119 1.15 28.22 -10.85
C ALA A 119 0.38 28.11 -12.18
N GLY A 120 -0.95 27.94 -12.16
CA GLY A 120 -1.79 27.81 -13.37
C GLY A 120 -1.57 26.49 -14.12
N ARG A 121 -1.01 25.47 -13.47
CA ARG A 121 -0.78 24.15 -14.08
C ARG A 121 -2.02 23.27 -13.95
N THR A 122 -2.21 22.37 -14.90
CA THR A 122 -3.36 21.46 -15.01
C THR A 122 -3.05 20.07 -14.45
N PRO A 123 -4.07 19.21 -14.24
CA PRO A 123 -3.87 17.80 -14.00
C PRO A 123 -2.95 17.15 -15.05
N ARG A 124 -2.14 16.19 -14.62
CA ARG A 124 -1.10 15.51 -15.40
C ARG A 124 -1.03 14.04 -14.99
N SER A 125 -0.68 13.14 -15.92
CA SER A 125 -0.61 11.70 -15.64
C SER A 125 0.52 11.40 -14.65
N ILE A 126 1.57 12.21 -14.65
CA ILE A 126 2.69 12.01 -13.71
C ILE A 126 2.35 12.33 -12.25
N TYR A 127 1.32 13.13 -11.99
CA TYR A 127 0.88 13.39 -10.61
C TYR A 127 0.00 12.27 -10.06
N MET A 128 -0.55 11.44 -10.93
CA MET A 128 -1.42 10.34 -10.54
C MET A 128 -0.63 9.31 -9.73
N ASN A 129 -1.15 8.92 -8.58
CA ASN A 129 -0.47 8.10 -7.57
C ASN A 129 0.06 6.72 -8.04
N CYS A 130 -0.37 6.21 -9.19
CA CYS A 130 0.09 4.96 -9.79
C CYS A 130 1.14 5.18 -10.90
N SER A 131 1.50 6.42 -11.23
CA SER A 131 2.34 6.70 -12.40
C SER A 131 3.70 6.00 -12.35
N GLY A 132 4.28 5.81 -11.16
CA GLY A 132 5.52 5.01 -10.98
C GLY A 132 5.38 3.54 -11.39
N LYS A 133 4.26 2.89 -11.05
CA LYS A 133 3.97 1.53 -11.52
C LYS A 133 3.81 1.49 -13.04
N HIS A 134 3.11 2.47 -13.62
CA HIS A 134 2.95 2.54 -15.08
C HIS A 134 4.28 2.77 -15.80
N ALA A 135 5.18 3.60 -15.24
CA ALA A 135 6.52 3.77 -15.77
C ALA A 135 7.34 2.47 -15.73
N ALA A 136 7.26 1.71 -14.63
CA ALA A 136 7.93 0.42 -14.53
C ALA A 136 7.32 -0.65 -15.46
N MET A 137 6.00 -0.60 -15.70
CA MET A 137 5.32 -1.42 -16.70
C MET A 137 5.82 -1.14 -18.13
N LEU A 138 5.98 0.14 -18.50
CA LEU A 138 6.58 0.53 -19.78
C LEU A 138 8.02 0.03 -19.92
N ALA A 139 8.83 0.16 -18.86
CA ALA A 139 10.19 -0.35 -18.84
C ALA A 139 10.24 -1.89 -19.03
N ALA A 140 9.34 -2.63 -18.37
CA ALA A 140 9.18 -4.07 -18.58
C ALA A 140 8.75 -4.41 -20.01
N CYS A 141 7.79 -3.67 -20.60
CA CYS A 141 7.41 -3.86 -22.00
C CYS A 141 8.61 -3.66 -22.94
N ALA A 142 9.38 -2.60 -22.75
CA ALA A 142 10.57 -2.33 -23.56
C ALA A 142 11.63 -3.44 -23.45
N ALA A 143 11.86 -3.98 -22.25
CA ALA A 143 12.80 -5.07 -22.03
C ALA A 143 12.43 -6.36 -22.78
N ASN A 144 11.13 -6.58 -23.06
CA ASN A 144 10.64 -7.76 -23.75
C ASN A 144 10.24 -7.52 -25.22
N GLY A 145 10.30 -6.27 -25.70
CA GLY A 145 9.74 -5.90 -27.00
C GLY A 145 8.22 -6.09 -27.09
N TRP A 146 7.50 -5.98 -25.97
CA TRP A 146 6.05 -6.02 -25.94
C TRP A 146 5.42 -4.69 -26.36
N ASP A 147 4.13 -4.73 -26.69
CA ASP A 147 3.37 -3.52 -27.02
C ASP A 147 3.34 -2.55 -25.82
N THR A 148 3.60 -1.27 -26.10
CA THR A 148 3.65 -0.20 -25.10
C THR A 148 2.38 0.63 -25.09
N ASP A 149 1.47 0.44 -26.05
CA ASP A 149 0.20 1.17 -26.09
C ASP A 149 -0.91 0.41 -25.35
N GLY A 150 -0.97 -0.91 -25.50
CA GLY A 150 -1.97 -1.81 -24.91
C GLY A 150 -1.54 -2.48 -23.60
N TYR A 151 -0.48 -2.03 -22.92
CA TYR A 151 -0.02 -2.69 -21.68
C TYR A 151 -1.06 -2.70 -20.55
N THR A 152 -2.13 -1.90 -20.65
CA THR A 152 -3.23 -1.87 -19.70
C THR A 152 -4.26 -2.97 -19.93
N ASP A 153 -4.23 -3.65 -21.08
CA ASP A 153 -5.24 -4.64 -21.45
C ASP A 153 -5.00 -5.96 -20.71
N ALA A 154 -6.07 -6.58 -20.19
CA ALA A 154 -5.97 -7.82 -19.42
C ALA A 154 -5.35 -8.98 -20.23
N GLY A 155 -5.49 -8.98 -21.56
CA GLY A 155 -4.88 -9.95 -22.45
C GLY A 155 -3.41 -9.68 -22.80
N HIS A 156 -2.85 -8.55 -22.36
CA HIS A 156 -1.46 -8.21 -22.63
C HIS A 156 -0.52 -9.14 -21.83
N PRO A 157 0.59 -9.63 -22.40
CA PRO A 157 1.52 -10.54 -21.71
C PRO A 157 1.97 -10.03 -20.34
N LEU A 158 2.20 -8.72 -20.22
CA LEU A 158 2.51 -8.07 -18.94
C LEU A 158 1.42 -8.28 -17.88
N GLN A 159 0.14 -8.08 -18.23
CA GLN A 159 -0.96 -8.18 -17.27
C GLN A 159 -1.25 -9.64 -16.89
N GLN A 160 -1.03 -10.58 -17.82
CA GLN A 160 -1.08 -12.01 -17.54
C GLN A 160 0.00 -12.40 -16.51
N LEU A 161 1.26 -12.00 -16.73
CA LEU A 161 2.35 -12.25 -15.80
C LEU A 161 2.13 -11.59 -14.42
N VAL A 162 1.58 -10.38 -14.40
CA VAL A 162 1.18 -9.70 -13.15
C VAL A 162 0.12 -10.50 -12.40
N THR A 163 -0.90 -10.99 -13.12
CA THR A 163 -1.99 -11.79 -12.54
C THR A 163 -1.46 -13.10 -11.97
N GLU A 164 -0.67 -13.85 -12.76
CA GLU A 164 -0.02 -15.09 -12.35
C GLU A 164 0.84 -14.90 -11.09
N THR A 165 1.66 -13.85 -11.07
CA THR A 165 2.53 -13.54 -9.92
C THR A 165 1.72 -13.20 -8.67
N ILE A 166 0.61 -12.47 -8.79
CA ILE A 166 -0.27 -12.19 -7.66
C ILE A 166 -0.90 -13.48 -7.12
N LEU A 167 -1.41 -14.35 -8.00
CA LEU A 167 -2.02 -15.62 -7.61
C LEU A 167 -1.00 -16.54 -6.91
N GLU A 168 0.22 -16.64 -7.44
CA GLU A 168 1.32 -17.40 -6.83
C GLU A 168 1.62 -16.87 -5.40
N LEU A 169 1.82 -15.56 -5.27
CA LEU A 169 2.21 -14.93 -4.00
C LEU A 169 1.08 -14.92 -2.97
N THR A 170 -0.18 -14.95 -3.40
CA THR A 170 -1.36 -15.02 -2.52
C THR A 170 -1.81 -16.45 -2.24
N GLY A 171 -1.33 -17.43 -3.01
CA GLY A 171 -1.46 -18.86 -2.75
C GLY A 171 -2.72 -19.48 -3.36
N ASP A 172 -2.80 -19.50 -4.68
CA ASP A 172 -3.82 -20.17 -5.52
C ASP A 172 -5.24 -20.07 -4.94
N ILE A 173 -5.82 -18.87 -5.10
CA ILE A 173 -7.21 -18.59 -4.75
C ILE A 173 -8.15 -19.10 -5.85
N GLU A 174 -9.43 -19.30 -5.51
CA GLU A 174 -10.45 -19.64 -6.50
C GLU A 174 -10.48 -18.62 -7.63
N ASP A 175 -10.76 -19.11 -8.84
CA ASP A 175 -10.82 -18.29 -10.05
C ASP A 175 -11.91 -17.22 -9.89
N THR A 176 -11.52 -15.95 -10.05
CA THR A 176 -12.41 -14.80 -9.90
C THR A 176 -12.20 -13.84 -11.04
N ASP A 177 -13.31 -13.27 -11.53
CA ASP A 177 -13.25 -12.26 -12.58
C ASP A 177 -12.42 -11.07 -12.12
N LEU A 178 -11.49 -10.63 -12.98
CA LEU A 178 -10.69 -9.44 -12.72
C LEU A 178 -11.57 -8.20 -12.68
N GLY A 179 -11.27 -7.30 -11.74
CA GLY A 179 -11.81 -5.94 -11.74
C GLY A 179 -10.95 -5.01 -12.59
N ILE A 180 -11.41 -3.76 -12.74
CA ILE A 180 -10.61 -2.66 -13.26
C ILE A 180 -10.38 -1.64 -12.15
N ASP A 181 -9.11 -1.32 -11.87
CA ASP A 181 -8.71 -0.35 -10.85
C ASP A 181 -8.87 1.10 -11.36
N GLY A 182 -8.84 2.08 -10.47
CA GLY A 182 -8.97 3.50 -10.83
C GLY A 182 -7.85 4.03 -11.74
N CYS A 183 -6.74 3.30 -11.84
CA CYS A 183 -5.66 3.56 -12.78
C CYS A 183 -5.89 3.01 -14.21
N GLY A 184 -6.97 2.24 -14.41
CA GLY A 184 -7.29 1.58 -15.66
C GLY A 184 -6.67 0.18 -15.83
N LEU A 185 -5.89 -0.29 -14.85
CA LEU A 185 -5.27 -1.63 -14.89
C LEU A 185 -6.20 -2.70 -14.31
N PRO A 186 -6.07 -3.96 -14.77
CA PRO A 186 -6.72 -5.10 -14.13
C PRO A 186 -6.33 -5.23 -12.65
N ILE A 187 -7.26 -5.70 -11.83
CA ILE A 187 -7.02 -5.99 -10.42
C ILE A 187 -7.56 -7.37 -10.05
N VAL A 188 -6.68 -8.19 -9.45
CA VAL A 188 -6.99 -9.51 -8.93
C VAL A 188 -7.68 -9.36 -7.56
N PRO A 189 -8.95 -9.81 -7.40
CA PRO A 189 -9.59 -9.90 -6.10
C PRO A 189 -8.89 -10.93 -5.24
N VAL A 190 -8.61 -10.62 -3.97
CA VAL A 190 -7.98 -11.58 -3.04
C VAL A 190 -8.64 -11.52 -1.66
N PRO A 191 -8.79 -12.65 -0.95
CA PRO A 191 -9.20 -12.63 0.45
C PRO A 191 -8.17 -11.94 1.35
N LEU A 192 -8.62 -11.41 2.49
CA LEU A 192 -7.72 -10.78 3.47
C LEU A 192 -6.68 -11.76 4.01
N PHE A 193 -7.07 -13.02 4.25
CA PHE A 193 -6.15 -14.08 4.68
C PHE A 193 -4.98 -14.24 3.70
N ASN A 194 -5.27 -14.35 2.42
CA ASN A 194 -4.27 -14.52 1.36
C ASN A 194 -3.42 -13.26 1.17
N LEU A 195 -4.00 -12.08 1.33
CA LEU A 195 -3.26 -10.82 1.32
C LEU A 195 -2.24 -10.76 2.47
N ALA A 196 -2.63 -11.11 3.70
CA ALA A 196 -1.72 -11.15 4.84
C ALA A 196 -0.57 -12.17 4.62
N ARG A 197 -0.87 -13.34 4.05
CA ARG A 197 0.17 -14.33 3.66
C ARG A 197 1.15 -13.78 2.65
N ALA A 198 0.68 -13.06 1.62
CA ALA A 198 1.55 -12.46 0.61
C ALA A 198 2.53 -11.45 1.25
N TYR A 199 2.08 -10.63 2.20
CA TYR A 199 2.97 -9.70 2.91
C TYR A 199 3.99 -10.40 3.80
N SER A 200 3.60 -11.49 4.48
CA SER A 200 4.54 -12.31 5.25
C SER A 200 5.64 -12.89 4.35
N ARG A 201 5.26 -13.45 3.19
CA ARG A 201 6.18 -13.97 2.19
C ARG A 201 7.17 -12.92 1.68
N LEU A 202 6.68 -11.71 1.34
CA LEU A 202 7.55 -10.61 0.92
C LEU A 202 8.53 -10.20 2.04
N ALA A 203 8.03 -10.04 3.26
CA ALA A 203 8.81 -9.55 4.39
C ALA A 203 9.94 -10.48 4.84
N THR A 204 9.77 -11.79 4.62
CA THR A 204 10.68 -12.87 5.05
C THR A 204 11.46 -13.52 3.91
N ALA A 205 11.24 -13.07 2.67
CA ALA A 205 11.91 -13.61 1.50
C ALA A 205 13.45 -13.57 1.61
N GLU A 206 14.09 -14.58 0.98
CA GLU A 206 15.54 -14.73 0.98
C GLU A 206 16.23 -13.55 0.27
N VAL A 207 17.41 -13.17 0.77
CA VAL A 207 18.21 -12.11 0.15
C VAL A 207 18.58 -12.50 -1.28
N GLY A 208 18.29 -11.60 -2.22
CA GLY A 208 18.56 -11.80 -3.65
C GLY A 208 17.33 -12.20 -4.47
N THR A 209 16.18 -12.49 -3.85
CA THR A 209 14.94 -12.71 -4.61
C THR A 209 14.23 -11.39 -4.95
N PRO A 210 13.40 -11.35 -6.01
CA PRO A 210 12.57 -10.18 -6.33
C PRO A 210 11.65 -9.73 -5.20
N GLU A 211 11.06 -10.68 -4.45
CA GLU A 211 10.20 -10.45 -3.29
C GLU A 211 10.95 -9.66 -2.21
N ARG A 212 12.17 -10.11 -1.91
CA ARG A 212 13.01 -9.46 -0.93
C ARG A 212 13.47 -8.08 -1.39
N ALA A 213 13.84 -7.93 -2.65
CA ALA A 213 14.22 -6.64 -3.22
C ALA A 213 13.10 -5.60 -3.10
N VAL A 214 11.84 -6.01 -3.38
CA VAL A 214 10.66 -5.16 -3.21
C VAL A 214 10.46 -4.78 -1.75
N ALA A 215 10.52 -5.73 -0.82
CA ALA A 215 10.35 -5.46 0.60
C ALA A 215 11.40 -4.48 1.13
N ASP A 216 12.66 -4.66 0.74
CA ASP A 216 13.76 -3.80 1.16
C ASP A 216 13.65 -2.39 0.57
N ALA A 217 13.31 -2.26 -0.72
CA ALA A 217 13.09 -0.95 -1.35
C ALA A 217 11.96 -0.16 -0.68
N VAL A 218 10.84 -0.83 -0.34
CA VAL A 218 9.72 -0.20 0.36
C VAL A 218 10.13 0.28 1.76
N ARG A 219 10.90 -0.53 2.50
CA ARG A 219 11.39 -0.20 3.85
C ARG A 219 12.41 0.93 3.83
N GLU A 220 13.26 0.99 2.81
CA GLU A 220 14.29 2.01 2.65
C GLU A 220 13.69 3.37 2.25
N HIS A 221 12.65 3.36 1.42
CA HIS A 221 12.04 4.57 0.85
C HIS A 221 10.55 4.73 1.21
N PRO A 222 10.18 4.75 2.50
CA PRO A 222 8.79 4.82 2.93
C PRO A 222 8.09 6.12 2.49
N PHE A 223 8.86 7.17 2.19
CA PHE A 223 8.32 8.42 1.63
C PHE A 223 7.87 8.22 0.19
N LEU A 224 8.73 7.65 -0.68
CA LEU A 224 8.45 7.49 -2.10
C LEU A 224 7.22 6.59 -2.38
N ILE A 225 7.00 5.58 -1.54
CA ILE A 225 5.84 4.69 -1.70
C ILE A 225 4.50 5.34 -1.31
N SER A 226 4.57 6.48 -0.63
CA SER A 226 3.47 7.09 0.11
C SER A 226 3.51 8.62 -0.09
N GLY A 227 3.75 9.39 0.96
CA GLY A 227 3.98 10.81 0.86
C GLY A 227 3.91 11.49 2.21
N THR A 228 4.12 12.79 2.22
CA THR A 228 4.12 13.59 3.44
C THR A 228 2.80 13.44 4.18
N GLY A 229 2.89 13.01 5.44
CA GLY A 229 1.74 12.89 6.33
C GLY A 229 0.86 11.65 6.13
N LYS A 230 1.22 10.73 5.24
CA LYS A 230 0.43 9.52 4.95
C LYS A 230 0.75 8.35 5.88
N ASP A 231 -0.15 7.37 5.90
CA ASP A 231 -0.19 6.28 6.88
C ASP A 231 1.08 5.42 6.83
N ASP A 232 1.43 4.90 5.65
CA ASP A 232 2.58 4.01 5.43
C ASP A 232 3.89 4.67 5.93
N LEU A 233 4.13 5.92 5.53
CA LEU A 233 5.30 6.70 5.98
C LEU A 233 5.36 6.85 7.50
N LYS A 234 4.23 7.17 8.13
CA LYS A 234 4.16 7.37 9.59
C LYS A 234 4.45 6.06 10.34
N LEU A 235 3.91 4.96 9.87
CA LEU A 235 4.03 3.64 10.49
C LEU A 235 5.42 3.03 10.31
N MET A 236 5.97 3.04 9.10
CA MET A 236 7.32 2.51 8.84
C MET A 236 8.42 3.31 9.55
N ARG A 237 8.20 4.62 9.78
CA ARG A 237 9.10 5.44 10.62
C ARG A 237 8.97 5.13 12.12
N ALA A 238 7.87 4.55 12.57
CA ALA A 238 7.65 4.19 13.97
C ALA A 238 8.04 2.74 14.27
N VAL A 239 8.00 1.85 13.26
CA VAL A 239 8.27 0.42 13.41
C VAL A 239 9.34 -0.01 12.42
N GLY A 240 10.58 -0.08 12.91
CA GLY A 240 11.74 -0.49 12.14
C GLY A 240 11.57 -1.85 11.45
N GLY A 241 11.66 -1.89 10.13
CA GLY A 241 11.53 -3.11 9.33
C GLY A 241 10.10 -3.53 9.02
N LEU A 242 9.09 -2.73 9.38
CA LEU A 242 7.72 -2.93 8.92
C LEU A 242 7.64 -2.80 7.39
N LEU A 243 7.02 -3.78 6.74
CA LEU A 243 6.53 -3.68 5.37
C LEU A 243 5.01 -3.47 5.45
N CYS A 244 4.46 -2.39 4.93
CA CYS A 244 3.02 -2.18 4.86
C CYS A 244 2.61 -1.33 3.66
N LYS A 245 1.36 -1.45 3.24
CA LYS A 245 0.83 -0.65 2.14
C LYS A 245 -0.66 -0.41 2.33
N ALA A 246 -1.03 0.86 2.38
CA ALA A 246 -2.42 1.27 2.31
C ALA A 246 -3.01 1.02 0.91
N GLY A 247 -4.23 0.52 0.89
CA GLY A 247 -5.12 0.45 -0.26
C GLY A 247 -6.25 1.48 -0.14
N ALA A 248 -6.81 1.89 -1.29
CA ALA A 248 -8.05 2.64 -1.34
C ALA A 248 -9.19 1.84 -0.69
N ASP A 249 -10.29 2.51 -0.36
CA ASP A 249 -11.48 1.90 0.22
C ASP A 249 -11.20 1.13 1.52
N GLY A 250 -10.39 1.75 2.39
CA GLY A 250 -10.23 1.33 3.79
C GLY A 250 -9.35 0.10 4.00
N ILE A 251 -8.49 -0.24 3.04
CA ILE A 251 -7.65 -1.43 3.09
C ILE A 251 -6.27 -1.11 3.63
N HIS A 252 -5.71 -2.01 4.43
CA HIS A 252 -4.31 -1.98 4.78
C HIS A 252 -3.80 -3.41 4.99
N ALA A 253 -2.61 -3.71 4.48
CA ALA A 253 -1.90 -4.94 4.77
C ALA A 253 -0.43 -4.67 5.09
N GLY A 254 0.19 -5.57 5.85
CA GLY A 254 1.59 -5.44 6.24
C GLY A 254 2.13 -6.67 6.93
N ALA A 255 3.44 -6.69 7.14
CA ALA A 255 4.16 -7.71 7.88
C ALA A 255 5.39 -7.13 8.61
N LEU A 256 5.64 -7.66 9.80
CA LEU A 256 6.84 -7.43 10.58
C LEU A 256 8.02 -8.25 10.03
N PRO A 257 9.28 -7.94 10.40
CA PRO A 257 10.46 -8.66 9.93
C PRO A 257 10.47 -10.16 10.22
N ASP A 258 9.78 -10.58 11.28
CA ASP A 258 9.67 -11.99 11.69
C ASP A 258 8.62 -12.77 10.87
N GLY A 259 7.82 -12.11 10.04
CA GLY A 259 6.76 -12.72 9.26
C GLY A 259 5.36 -12.58 9.85
N THR A 260 5.22 -12.07 11.08
CA THR A 260 3.91 -11.74 11.66
C THR A 260 3.21 -10.72 10.76
N SER A 261 2.04 -11.05 10.23
CA SER A 261 1.38 -10.24 9.19
C SER A 261 -0.07 -9.93 9.51
N PHE A 262 -0.59 -8.91 8.83
CA PHE A 262 -1.98 -8.49 8.98
C PHE A 262 -2.56 -8.03 7.65
N ALA A 263 -3.89 -8.11 7.56
CA ALA A 263 -4.67 -7.42 6.54
C ALA A 263 -6.05 -7.07 7.11
N PHE A 264 -6.57 -5.90 6.75
CA PHE A 264 -7.94 -5.53 7.08
C PHE A 264 -8.59 -4.71 5.98
N LYS A 265 -9.92 -4.69 6.00
CA LYS A 265 -10.76 -3.80 5.20
C LYS A 265 -11.81 -3.16 6.08
N ILE A 266 -11.94 -1.84 5.98
CA ILE A 266 -13.06 -1.07 6.54
C ILE A 266 -14.21 -1.04 5.52
N ASP A 267 -15.43 -1.32 5.99
CA ASP A 267 -16.59 -1.51 5.12
C ASP A 267 -16.99 -0.24 4.36
N ASP A 268 -16.97 0.90 5.04
CA ASP A 268 -17.30 2.21 4.47
C ASP A 268 -16.14 2.85 3.69
N GLY A 269 -15.00 2.16 3.61
CA GLY A 269 -13.81 2.58 2.89
C GLY A 269 -13.08 3.78 3.49
N HIS A 270 -13.48 4.26 4.67
CA HIS A 270 -12.99 5.54 5.18
C HIS A 270 -11.54 5.44 5.71
N GLU A 271 -10.66 6.27 5.16
CA GLU A 271 -9.23 6.28 5.48
C GLU A 271 -8.89 6.60 6.93
N ARG A 272 -9.69 7.43 7.62
CA ARG A 272 -9.41 7.89 8.99
C ARG A 272 -9.33 6.76 10.01
N ALA A 273 -9.89 5.59 9.68
CA ALA A 273 -9.84 4.40 10.52
C ALA A 273 -8.52 3.62 10.37
N ARG A 274 -7.83 3.70 9.23
CA ARG A 274 -6.67 2.83 8.92
C ARG A 274 -5.51 3.03 9.88
N LEU A 275 -5.02 4.26 10.00
CA LEU A 275 -3.84 4.58 10.80
C LEU A 275 -3.99 4.20 12.29
N PRO A 276 -5.04 4.64 13.02
CA PRO A 276 -5.18 4.27 14.43
C PRO A 276 -5.41 2.78 14.63
N LEU A 277 -6.12 2.09 13.73
CA LEU A 277 -6.29 0.64 13.79
C LEU A 277 -4.96 -0.09 13.62
N THR A 278 -4.18 0.29 12.62
CA THR A 278 -2.88 -0.34 12.32
C THR A 278 -1.89 -0.13 13.45
N ALA A 279 -1.82 1.10 13.99
CA ALA A 279 -0.93 1.41 15.09
C ALA A 279 -1.31 0.65 16.37
N ALA A 280 -2.61 0.57 16.70
CA ALA A 280 -3.10 -0.22 17.83
C ALA A 280 -2.80 -1.72 17.65
N LEU A 281 -2.95 -2.24 16.44
CA LEU A 281 -2.63 -3.61 16.10
C LEU A 281 -1.13 -3.89 16.28
N LEU A 282 -0.25 -3.08 15.70
CA LEU A 282 1.21 -3.24 15.83
C LEU A 282 1.66 -3.18 17.29
N HIS A 283 1.04 -2.31 18.11
CA HIS A 283 1.29 -2.28 19.54
C HIS A 283 0.86 -3.60 20.22
N ARG A 284 -0.33 -4.13 19.89
CA ARG A 284 -0.85 -5.40 20.41
C ARG A 284 0.04 -6.59 20.05
N LEU A 285 0.56 -6.61 18.82
CA LEU A 285 1.46 -7.66 18.32
C LEU A 285 2.86 -7.59 18.94
N GLY A 286 3.13 -6.61 19.82
CA GLY A 286 4.46 -6.46 20.43
C GLY A 286 5.52 -6.14 19.38
N ALA A 287 5.18 -5.31 18.37
CA ALA A 287 6.05 -5.02 17.23
C ALA A 287 7.48 -4.63 17.61
N GLY A 288 7.71 -4.06 18.79
CA GLY A 288 9.07 -3.77 19.29
C GLY A 288 9.98 -4.99 19.45
N ALA A 289 9.43 -6.19 19.67
CA ALA A 289 10.21 -7.44 19.76
C ALA A 289 10.68 -7.95 18.39
N ALA A 290 9.87 -7.74 17.34
CA ALA A 290 10.17 -8.16 15.97
C ALA A 290 10.86 -7.05 15.15
N ALA A 291 10.66 -5.79 15.52
CA ALA A 291 11.22 -4.64 14.82
C ALA A 291 12.73 -4.48 15.08
N ASN A 292 13.39 -3.71 14.22
CA ASN A 292 14.73 -3.22 14.51
C ASN A 292 14.68 -2.28 15.74
N ALA A 293 15.26 -2.73 16.85
CA ALA A 293 15.25 -2.00 18.11
C ALA A 293 15.83 -0.58 18.02
N ALA A 294 16.76 -0.31 17.08
CA ALA A 294 17.34 1.01 16.89
C ALA A 294 16.37 2.03 16.25
N THR A 295 15.32 1.55 15.59
CA THR A 295 14.36 2.39 14.85
C THR A 295 12.90 2.17 15.27
N PHE A 296 12.67 1.37 16.32
CA PHE A 296 11.36 1.25 16.96
C PHE A 296 11.09 2.43 17.88
N ASP A 297 9.96 3.10 17.67
CA ASP A 297 9.51 4.26 18.44
C ASP A 297 8.10 3.99 18.99
N SER A 298 8.07 3.45 20.22
CA SER A 298 6.82 3.10 20.90
C SER A 298 5.94 4.31 21.19
N GLU A 299 6.54 5.48 21.48
CA GLU A 299 5.79 6.70 21.79
C GLU A 299 5.08 7.22 20.54
N ARG A 300 5.80 7.28 19.41
CA ARG A 300 5.21 7.63 18.13
C ARG A 300 4.10 6.66 17.75
N LEU A 301 4.30 5.36 17.90
CA LEU A 301 3.28 4.36 17.61
C LEU A 301 2.03 4.56 18.50
N ALA A 302 2.21 4.84 19.78
CA ALA A 302 1.12 5.15 20.70
C ALA A 302 0.34 6.40 20.28
N VAL A 303 1.02 7.47 19.85
CA VAL A 303 0.36 8.68 19.31
C VAL A 303 -0.47 8.36 18.07
N LEU A 304 0.06 7.55 17.14
CA LEU A 304 -0.65 7.16 15.92
C LEU A 304 -1.91 6.33 16.21
N SER A 305 -1.92 5.54 17.30
CA SER A 305 -3.07 4.72 17.73
C SER A 305 -4.28 5.54 18.25
N SER A 306 -4.08 6.83 18.53
CA SER A 306 -5.08 7.73 19.10
C SER A 306 -5.12 9.05 18.32
N ALA A 307 -5.56 8.96 17.06
CA ALA A 307 -5.66 10.13 16.18
C ALA A 307 -6.61 11.17 16.81
N PRO A 308 -6.25 12.47 16.86
CA PRO A 308 -7.04 13.49 17.53
C PRO A 308 -8.29 13.85 16.72
N VAL A 309 -9.39 14.10 17.43
CA VAL A 309 -10.59 14.74 16.88
C VAL A 309 -10.62 16.18 17.38
N PHE A 310 -10.72 17.15 16.47
CA PHE A 310 -10.70 18.57 16.80
C PHE A 310 -12.10 19.20 16.81
N GLY A 311 -12.27 20.24 17.64
CA GLY A 311 -13.40 21.15 17.68
C GLY A 311 -12.88 22.55 18.02
N GLY A 312 -13.13 23.52 17.14
CA GLY A 312 -12.57 24.88 17.29
C GLY A 312 -11.04 24.92 17.31
N GLY A 313 -10.36 23.95 16.68
CA GLY A 313 -8.90 23.82 16.68
C GLY A 313 -8.30 23.14 17.92
N VAL A 314 -9.11 22.83 18.94
CA VAL A 314 -8.67 22.13 20.15
C VAL A 314 -9.05 20.66 20.08
N ARG A 315 -8.20 19.77 20.60
CA ARG A 315 -8.53 18.35 20.68
C ARG A 315 -9.70 18.15 21.65
N VAL A 316 -10.80 17.60 21.14
CA VAL A 316 -12.02 17.28 21.89
C VAL A 316 -12.32 15.78 21.91
N GLY A 317 -11.50 14.97 21.23
CA GLY A 317 -11.77 13.55 21.09
C GLY A 317 -10.66 12.75 20.43
N THR A 318 -10.99 11.54 19.98
CA THR A 318 -10.07 10.64 19.32
C THR A 318 -10.74 9.65 18.39
N VAL A 319 -10.03 9.23 17.34
CA VAL A 319 -10.30 8.02 16.56
C VAL A 319 -9.34 6.93 17.05
N ARG A 320 -9.87 5.75 17.41
CA ARG A 320 -9.08 4.64 17.97
C ARG A 320 -9.72 3.28 17.66
N ALA A 321 -8.95 2.21 17.76
CA ALA A 321 -9.51 0.86 17.78
C ALA A 321 -10.53 0.70 18.92
N VAL A 322 -11.61 -0.06 18.69
CA VAL A 322 -12.60 -0.34 19.74
C VAL A 322 -11.92 -1.06 20.91
N PRO A 323 -12.08 -0.61 22.17
CA PRO A 323 -11.44 -1.25 23.31
C PRO A 323 -11.78 -2.75 23.41
N GLY A 324 -10.75 -3.59 23.49
CA GLY A 324 -10.89 -5.05 23.63
C GLY A 324 -11.24 -5.81 22.33
N VAL A 325 -11.18 -5.16 21.16
CA VAL A 325 -11.50 -5.80 19.88
C VAL A 325 -10.51 -6.88 19.46
N PHE A 326 -9.24 -6.79 19.87
CA PHE A 326 -8.21 -7.81 19.70
C PHE A 326 -7.23 -7.82 20.86
#